data_AF-A0A7Y2KJJ7-F1
#
_entry.id   AF-A0A7Y2KJJ7-F1
#
_cell.length_a   1.000
_cell.length_b   1.000
_cell.length_c   1.000
_cell.angle_alpha   90.00
_cell.angle_beta   90.00
_cell.angle_gamma   90.00
#
_symmetry.space_group_name_H-M   'P 1'
#
loop_
_entity.id
_entity.type
_entity.pdbx_description
1 polymer ?
#
loop_
_entity_poly.entity_id
_entity_poly.type
_entity_poly.pdbx_seq_one_letter_code
_entity_poly.pdbx_strand_id
1 'polypeptide(L)' 'PEEYTGFAFGMGVERIAMLRHGISDIRLFFENDPRFLSQF' A
#
# COMPACT_ATOMS: atom_id res chain seq x y z
N PRO A 1 -29.20 18.55 -19.25
CA PRO A 1 -27.92 17.85 -19.03
C PRO A 1 -27.59 17.83 -17.52
N GLU A 2 -28.21 16.89 -16.80
CA GLU A 2 -28.09 16.70 -15.34
C GLU A 2 -28.19 15.21 -14.97
N GLU A 3 -27.61 14.31 -15.77
CA GLU A 3 -28.01 12.90 -15.72
C GLU A 3 -27.03 11.97 -15.01
N TYR A 4 -25.80 12.41 -14.68
CA TYR A 4 -24.83 11.55 -14.00
C TYR A 4 -23.93 12.31 -13.03
N THR A 5 -23.81 11.79 -11.81
CA THR A 5 -22.86 12.18 -10.76
C THR A 5 -22.05 10.97 -10.32
N GLY A 6 -20.79 11.17 -9.91
CA GLY A 6 -19.95 10.08 -9.42
C GLY A 6 -18.82 10.56 -8.53
N PHE A 7 -18.31 9.66 -7.69
CA PHE A 7 -17.10 9.88 -6.90
C PHE A 7 -16.06 8.81 -7.24
N ALA A 8 -14.80 9.14 -7.01
CA ALA A 8 -13.68 8.21 -7.14
C ALA A 8 -12.77 8.34 -5.92
N PHE A 9 -12.12 7.25 -5.55
CA PHE A 9 -11.08 7.22 -4.53
C PHE A 9 -9.96 6.28 -4.97
N GLY A 10 -8.79 6.49 -4.37
CA GLY A 10 -7.62 5.65 -4.57
C GLY A 10 -6.84 5.58 -3.26
N MET A 11 -6.22 4.43 -3.02
CA MET A 11 -5.35 4.23 -1.88
C MET A 11 -4.13 3.41 -2.30
N GLY A 12 -2.96 3.78 -1.77
CA GLY A 12 -1.72 3.04 -2.01
C GLY A 12 -1.64 1.82 -1.09
N VAL A 13 -1.50 0.64 -1.67
CA VAL A 13 -1.44 -0.63 -0.92
C VAL A 13 -0.23 -0.63 0.02
N GLU A 14 0.92 -0.13 -0.45
CA GLU A 14 2.18 -0.04 0.29
C GLU A 14 2.02 0.83 1.54
N ARG A 15 1.29 1.95 1.43
CA ARG A 15 1.06 2.86 2.56
C ARG A 15 0.21 2.20 3.64
N ILE A 16 -0.81 1.45 3.26
CA ILE A 16 -1.66 0.72 4.21
C ILE A 16 -0.84 -0.37 4.90
N ALA A 17 -0.03 -1.11 4.14
CA ALA A 17 0.83 -2.16 4.67
C ALA A 17 1.85 -1.58 5.67
N MET A 18 2.50 -0.45 5.34
CA MET A 18 3.43 0.22 6.24
C MET A 18 2.80 0.62 7.56
N LEU A 19 1.60 1.21 7.53
CA LEU A 19 0.88 1.61 8.73
C LEU A 19 0.41 0.41 9.56
N ARG A 20 -0.08 -0.64 8.90
CA ARG A 20 -0.59 -1.84 9.57
C ARG A 20 0.52 -2.67 10.24
N HIS A 21 1.67 -2.77 9.59
CA HIS A 21 2.76 -3.64 10.01
C HIS A 21 3.95 -2.89 10.63
N GLY A 22 3.85 -1.57 10.79
CA GLY A 22 4.92 -0.75 11.38
C GLY A 22 6.19 -0.69 10.52
N ILE A 23 6.07 -0.89 9.22
CA ILE A 23 7.22 -0.86 8.30
C ILE A 23 7.59 0.61 8.06
N SER A 24 8.81 0.98 8.42
CA SER A 24 9.32 2.36 8.31
C SER A 24 9.95 2.68 6.96
N ASP A 25 10.26 1.68 6.15
CA ASP A 25 10.99 1.82 4.89
C ASP A 25 10.28 1.10 3.73
N ILE A 26 9.87 1.85 2.71
CA ILE A 26 9.16 1.33 1.54
C ILE A 26 10.06 0.48 0.62
N ARG A 27 11.39 0.66 0.70
CA ARG A 27 12.34 -0.08 -0.16
C ARG A 27 12.31 -1.58 0.10
N LEU A 28 11.95 -1.98 1.31
CA LEU A 28 11.83 -3.38 1.71
C LEU A 28 10.86 -4.17 0.82
N PHE A 29 9.85 -3.52 0.23
CA PHE A 29 8.94 -4.16 -0.72
C PHE A 29 9.57 -4.46 -2.08
N PHE A 30 10.66 -3.78 -2.47
CA PHE A 30 11.28 -3.90 -3.80
C PHE A 30 12.63 -4.62 -3.78
N GLU A 31 13.29 -4.68 -2.62
CA GLU A 31 14.60 -5.32 -2.44
C GLU A 31 14.54 -6.87 -2.46
N ASN A 32 13.34 -7.46 -2.32
CA ASN A 32 13.13 -8.92 -2.30
C ASN A 32 13.99 -9.67 -1.27
N ASP A 33 14.27 -9.04 -0.12
CA ASP A 33 15.07 -9.66 0.95
C ASP A 33 14.30 -10.82 1.61
N PRO A 34 14.82 -12.06 1.60
CA PRO A 34 14.17 -13.21 2.22
C PRO A 34 13.83 -13.00 3.71
N ARG A 35 14.64 -12.21 4.44
CA ARG A 35 14.43 -11.91 5.86
C ARG A 35 13.22 -11.03 6.11
N PHE A 36 12.87 -10.18 5.15
CA PHE A 36 11.66 -9.37 5.19
C PHE A 36 10.44 -10.21 4.79
N LEU A 37 10.59 -11.00 3.71
CA LEU A 37 9.51 -11.85 3.20
C LEU A 37 9.07 -12.93 4.21
N SER A 38 9.97 -13.42 5.06
CA SER A 38 9.66 -14.42 6.09
C SER A 38 8.92 -13.89 7.32
N GLN A 39 8.67 -12.58 7.43
CA GLN A 39 8.03 -11.96 8.61
C GLN A 39 6.50 -11.96 8.53
N PHE A 40 5.94 -12.40 7.41
CA PHE A 40 4.52 -12.37 7.10
C PHE A 40 4.00 -13.75 6.72
#